data_AF-A0A2P6P9F3-F1
#
_entry.id   AF-A0A2P6P9F3-F1
#
_cell.length_a   1.000
_cell.length_b   1.000
_cell.length_c   1.000
_cell.angle_alpha   90.00
_cell.angle_beta   90.00
_cell.angle_gamma   90.00
#
_symmetry.space_group_name_H-M   'P 1'
#
loop_
_entity.id
_entity.type
_entity.pdbx_description
1 polymer ?
#
loop_
_entity_poly.entity_id
_entity_poly.type
_entity_poly.pdbx_seq_one_letter_code
_entity_poly.pdbx_strand_id
1 'polypeptide(L)'
;MEAERNALLEKLYKEAPEGTAHDSIKLTLEAEYPIMAKELGRKGRMIHCIGNVPHIRSNIRRVFAWGGNNSEVAELRDLIDQLTFNMLSMKEQNGLLKAQVECLLRQSLG
;
A
#
# COMPACT_ATOMS: atom_id res chain seq x y z
N MET A 1 13.91 11.25 0.29
CA MET A 1 15.25 10.72 -0.07
C MET A 1 16.11 11.72 -0.85
N GLU A 2 15.74 12.09 -2.08
CA GLU A 2 16.63 12.84 -3.00
C GLU A 2 17.00 14.24 -2.48
N ALA A 3 16.07 14.96 -1.85
CA ALA A 3 16.36 16.26 -1.24
C ALA A 3 17.36 16.20 -0.08
N GLU A 4 17.29 15.18 0.79
CA GLU A 4 18.25 15.00 1.90
C GLU A 4 19.64 14.63 1.37
N ARG A 5 19.68 13.78 0.34
CA ARG A 5 20.92 13.42 -0.36
C ARG A 5 21.56 14.63 -1.03
N ASN A 6 20.77 15.41 -1.77
CA ASN A 6 21.25 16.60 -2.49
C ASN A 6 21.70 17.68 -1.51
N ALA A 7 21.00 17.89 -0.39
CA ALA A 7 21.42 18.84 0.63
C ALA A 7 22.77 18.48 1.27
N LEU A 8 23.08 17.18 1.41
CA LEU A 8 24.37 16.71 1.90
C LEU A 8 25.49 16.88 0.85
N LEU A 9 25.21 16.60 -0.42
CA LEU A 9 26.13 16.87 -1.53
C LEU A 9 26.46 18.35 -1.64
N GLU A 10 25.47 19.23 -1.53
CA GLU A 10 25.64 20.69 -1.55
C GLU A 10 26.51 21.21 -0.39
N LYS A 11 26.39 20.60 0.79
CA LYS A 11 27.26 20.93 1.94
C LYS A 11 28.71 20.52 1.67
N LEU A 12 28.90 19.28 1.20
CA LEU A 12 30.23 18.79 0.84
C LEU A 12 30.89 19.63 -0.26
N TYR A 13 30.09 20.12 -1.22
CA TYR A 13 30.57 21.03 -2.23
C TYR A 13 31.05 22.37 -1.67
N LYS A 14 30.30 22.97 -0.73
CA LYS A 14 30.69 24.23 -0.09
C LYS A 14 31.92 24.11 0.80
N GLU A 15 32.17 22.93 1.35
CA GLU A 15 33.32 22.62 2.19
C GLU A 15 34.54 22.17 1.37
N ALA A 16 34.37 21.88 0.08
CA ALA A 16 35.44 21.46 -0.80
C ALA A 16 36.37 22.64 -1.17
N PRO A 17 37.66 22.36 -1.42
CA PRO A 17 38.60 23.38 -1.89
C PRO A 17 38.11 24.10 -3.15
N GLU A 18 38.45 25.39 -3.29
CA GLU A 18 38.13 26.17 -4.49
C GLU A 18 38.67 25.50 -5.75
N GLY A 19 37.80 25.37 -6.77
CA GLY A 19 38.12 24.67 -8.02
C GLY A 19 37.79 23.18 -8.05
N THR A 20 37.26 22.61 -6.96
CA THR A 20 36.75 21.23 -6.97
C THR A 20 35.57 21.10 -7.93
N ALA A 21 35.62 20.14 -8.86
CA ALA A 21 34.54 19.92 -9.81
C ALA A 21 33.31 19.30 -9.12
N HIS A 22 32.11 19.81 -9.43
CA HIS A 22 30.85 19.40 -8.79
C HIS A 22 30.58 17.89 -8.88
N ASP A 23 30.91 17.29 -10.01
CA ASP A 23 30.72 15.88 -10.36
C ASP A 23 31.74 14.94 -9.68
N SER A 24 32.82 15.48 -9.14
CA SER A 24 33.83 14.72 -8.41
C SER A 24 33.43 14.39 -6.97
N ILE A 25 32.46 15.12 -6.41
CA ILE A 25 32.02 14.96 -5.02
C ILE A 25 30.98 13.86 -4.93
N LYS A 26 31.29 12.84 -4.14
CA LYS A 26 30.41 11.69 -3.89
C LYS A 26 30.21 11.50 -2.41
N LEU A 27 29.03 11.03 -2.03
CA LEU A 27 28.76 10.62 -0.67
C LEU A 27 29.45 9.30 -0.39
N THR A 28 29.92 9.13 0.84
CA THR A 28 30.37 7.83 1.32
C THR A 28 29.16 6.92 1.54
N LEU A 29 29.37 5.62 1.42
CA LEU A 29 28.32 4.63 1.70
C LEU A 29 27.76 4.78 3.13
N GLU A 30 28.63 5.10 4.10
CA GLU A 30 28.24 5.38 5.49
C GLU A 30 27.25 6.55 5.62
N ALA A 31 27.38 7.58 4.77
CA ALA A 31 26.45 8.70 4.74
C ALA A 31 25.16 8.37 3.97
N GLU A 32 25.22 7.47 2.99
CA GLU A 32 24.05 7.08 2.18
C GLU A 32 23.14 6.06 2.89
N TYR A 33 23.70 5.10 3.64
CA TYR A 33 22.94 4.04 4.30
C TYR A 33 21.84 4.57 5.24
N PRO A 34 22.07 5.57 6.10
CA PRO A 34 21.03 6.12 6.98
C PRO A 34 19.89 6.79 6.21
N ILE A 35 20.19 7.47 5.11
CA ILE A 35 19.18 8.15 4.25
C ILE A 35 18.29 7.10 3.59
N MET A 36 18.88 6.03 3.07
CA MET A 36 18.15 4.91 2.49
C MET A 36 17.31 4.17 3.54
N ALA A 37 17.89 3.85 4.70
CA ALA A 37 17.18 3.18 5.80
C ALA A 37 15.98 4.01 6.29
N LYS A 38 16.11 5.33 6.38
CA LYS A 38 15.02 6.25 6.74
C LYS A 38 13.92 6.26 5.70
N GLU A 39 14.26 6.29 4.41
CA GLU A 39 13.26 6.24 3.32
C GLU A 39 12.54 4.88 3.29
N LEU A 40 13.27 3.78 3.46
CA LEU A 40 12.69 2.44 3.56
C LEU A 40 11.75 2.32 4.77
N GLY A 41 12.16 2.84 5.93
CA GLY A 41 11.30 2.90 7.12
C GLY A 41 10.06 3.77 6.92
N ARG A 42 10.18 4.91 6.22
CA ARG A 42 9.04 5.77 5.89
C ARG A 42 8.07 5.08 4.93
N LYS A 43 8.58 4.43 3.88
CA LYS A 43 7.77 3.65 2.93
C LYS A 43 7.08 2.47 3.64
N GLY A 44 7.79 1.75 4.51
CA GLY A 44 7.22 0.68 5.33
C GLY A 44 6.09 1.18 6.24
N ARG A 45 6.26 2.34 6.89
CA ARG A 45 5.20 2.97 7.70
C ARG A 45 4.02 3.46 6.84
N MET A 46 4.28 4.02 5.68
CA MET A 46 3.22 4.46 4.75
C MET A 46 2.36 3.28 4.29
N ILE A 47 3.00 2.14 3.97
CA ILE A 47 2.30 0.88 3.67
C ILE A 47 1.49 0.42 4.88
N HIS A 48 2.05 0.50 6.09
CA HIS A 48 1.34 0.16 7.31
C HIS A 48 0.09 1.04 7.54
N CYS A 49 0.15 2.33 7.19
CA CYS A 49 -0.98 3.26 7.33
C CYS A 49 -2.04 3.15 6.22
N ILE A 50 -1.73 2.55 5.06
CA ILE A 50 -2.74 2.22 4.03
C ILE A 50 -3.63 1.04 4.49
N GLY A 51 -3.20 0.32 5.55
CA GLY A 51 -3.93 -0.78 6.17
C GLY A 51 -4.74 -0.44 7.42
N ASN A 52 -4.97 0.83 7.76
CA ASN A 52 -5.83 1.17 8.89
C ASN A 52 -7.30 1.37 8.46
N VAL A 53 -7.95 0.27 8.12
CA VAL A 53 -9.41 0.14 8.30
C VAL A 53 -9.65 -0.11 9.80
N PRO A 54 -10.58 0.59 10.46
CA PRO A 54 -10.78 0.42 11.89
C PRO A 54 -11.27 -1.01 12.19
N HIS A 55 -10.41 -1.77 12.86
CA HIS A 55 -10.73 -2.85 13.79
C HIS A 55 -11.67 -3.96 13.28
N ILE A 56 -11.25 -4.73 12.27
CA ILE A 56 -11.83 -6.07 12.06
C ILE A 56 -10.95 -7.08 12.81
N ARG A 57 -11.35 -7.37 14.05
CA ARG A 57 -10.95 -8.58 14.78
C ARG A 57 -11.41 -9.80 13.98
N SER A 58 -10.58 -10.30 13.07
CA SER A 58 -10.75 -11.66 12.56
C SER A 58 -9.44 -12.13 11.91
N ASN A 59 -8.73 -13.02 12.60
CA ASN A 59 -8.00 -14.20 12.12
C ASN A 59 -7.21 -14.18 10.79
N ILE A 60 -6.82 -13.04 10.25
CA ILE A 60 -5.91 -13.02 9.09
C ILE A 60 -4.47 -13.08 9.62
N ARG A 61 -3.89 -14.27 9.49
CA ARG A 61 -2.48 -14.57 9.72
C ARG A 61 -1.64 -13.50 9.01
N ARG A 62 -0.88 -12.74 9.80
CA ARG A 62 -0.10 -11.58 9.37
C ARG A 62 1.02 -12.01 8.42
N VAL A 63 0.77 -11.95 7.11
CA VAL A 63 1.79 -12.20 6.08
C VAL A 63 2.64 -10.94 5.95
N PHE A 64 3.90 -11.03 6.39
CA PHE A 64 4.91 -10.01 6.14
C PHE A 64 5.46 -10.22 4.72
N ALA A 65 5.07 -9.36 3.78
CA ALA A 65 5.61 -9.38 2.42
C ALA A 65 6.89 -8.52 2.36
N TRP A 66 8.05 -9.17 2.43
CA TRP A 66 9.28 -8.60 1.89
C TRP A 66 9.88 -9.65 0.94
N GLY A 67 9.71 -9.40 -0.36
CA GLY A 67 9.96 -10.36 -1.43
C GLY A 67 8.65 -10.72 -2.10
N GLY A 68 8.28 -9.98 -3.15
CA GLY A 68 7.15 -10.33 -4.00
C GLY A 68 7.42 -11.67 -4.67
N ASN A 69 6.99 -12.74 -4.01
CA ASN A 69 6.97 -14.07 -4.59
C ASN A 69 5.71 -14.15 -5.45
N ASN A 70 5.84 -14.62 -6.69
CA ASN A 70 4.73 -14.73 -7.64
C ASN A 70 3.50 -15.50 -7.09
N SER A 71 3.65 -16.26 -6.00
CA SER A 71 2.54 -16.93 -5.31
C SER A 71 1.60 -15.97 -4.58
N GLU A 72 2.10 -14.87 -4.00
CA GLU A 72 1.26 -13.90 -3.27
C GLU A 72 0.31 -13.16 -4.22
N VAL A 73 0.75 -12.91 -5.46
CA VAL A 73 -0.10 -12.31 -6.50
C VAL A 73 -1.20 -13.28 -6.94
N ALA A 74 -0.90 -14.58 -7.01
CA ALA A 74 -1.89 -15.60 -7.32
C ALA A 74 -2.93 -15.74 -6.20
N GLU A 75 -2.50 -15.78 -4.94
CA GLU A 75 -3.40 -15.82 -3.78
C GLU A 75 -4.30 -14.58 -3.70
N LEU A 76 -3.75 -13.40 -3.96
CA LEU A 76 -4.54 -12.16 -4.03
C LEU A 76 -5.57 -12.21 -5.17
N ARG A 77 -5.21 -12.79 -6.32
CA ARG A 77 -6.14 -12.96 -7.44
C ARG A 77 -7.29 -13.91 -7.09
N ASP A 78 -6.99 -15.03 -6.46
CA ASP A 78 -8.01 -15.99 -6.01
C ASP A 78 -8.97 -15.36 -4.99
N LEU A 79 -8.45 -14.53 -4.07
CA LEU A 79 -9.27 -13.79 -3.12
C LEU A 79 -10.17 -12.74 -3.82
N ILE A 80 -9.66 -12.05 -4.84
CA ILE A 80 -10.43 -11.10 -5.64
C ILE A 80 -11.56 -11.83 -6.39
N ASP A 81 -11.28 -13.00 -6.96
CA ASP A 81 -12.27 -13.79 -7.69
C ASP A 81 -13.37 -14.29 -6.73
N GLN A 82 -13.02 -14.75 -5.54
CA GLN A 82 -13.99 -15.13 -4.50
C GLN A 82 -14.85 -13.96 -4.03
N LEU A 83 -14.24 -12.79 -3.79
CA LEU A 83 -14.99 -11.58 -3.43
C LEU A 83 -15.94 -11.14 -4.54
N THR A 84 -15.51 -11.24 -5.79
CA THR A 84 -16.33 -10.91 -6.97
C THR A 84 -17.54 -11.83 -7.07
N PHE A 85 -17.33 -13.14 -6.90
CA PHE A 85 -18.42 -14.12 -6.87
C PHE A 85 -19.43 -13.82 -5.75
N ASN A 86 -18.94 -13.58 -4.53
CA ASN A 86 -19.79 -13.26 -3.38
C ASN A 86 -20.61 -11.98 -3.61
N MET A 87 -19.98 -10.93 -4.17
CA MET A 87 -20.66 -9.68 -4.49
C MET A 87 -21.80 -9.90 -5.50
N LEU A 88 -21.58 -10.71 -6.54
CA LEU A 88 -22.60 -11.04 -7.53
C LEU A 88 -23.77 -11.81 -6.91
N SER A 89 -23.47 -12.81 -6.08
CA SER A 89 -24.49 -13.60 -5.38
C SER A 89 -25.34 -12.73 -4.43
N MET A 90 -24.70 -11.85 -3.66
CA MET A 90 -25.41 -10.89 -2.80
C MET A 90 -26.28 -9.92 -3.60
N LYS A 91 -25.82 -9.48 -4.77
CA LYS A 91 -26.58 -8.60 -5.65
C LYS A 91 -27.85 -9.29 -6.17
N GLU A 92 -27.76 -10.56 -6.54
CA GLU A 92 -28.89 -11.37 -6.98
C GLU A 92 -29.89 -11.60 -5.85
N GLN A 93 -29.43 -12.03 -4.67
CA GLN A 93 -30.27 -12.20 -3.49
C GLN A 93 -30.99 -10.91 -3.09
N ASN A 94 -30.30 -9.77 -3.13
CA ASN A 94 -30.93 -8.47 -2.90
C ASN A 94 -32.00 -8.14 -3.94
N GLY A 95 -31.83 -8.54 -5.20
CA GLY A 95 -32.85 -8.41 -6.24
C GLY A 95 -34.10 -9.24 -5.92
N LEU A 96 -33.92 -10.50 -5.53
CA LEU A 96 -35.00 -11.39 -5.13
C LEU A 96 -35.76 -10.87 -3.91
N LEU A 97 -35.05 -10.42 -2.87
CA LEU A 97 -35.65 -9.84 -1.67
C LEU A 97 -36.46 -8.59 -2.00
N LYS A 98 -35.94 -7.69 -2.85
CA LYS A 98 -36.69 -6.51 -3.30
C LYS A 98 -37.98 -6.88 -4.02
N ALA A 99 -37.93 -7.86 -4.93
CA ALA A 99 -39.11 -8.33 -5.64
C ALA A 99 -40.14 -8.96 -4.69
N GLN A 100 -39.69 -9.76 -3.71
CA GLN A 100 -40.57 -10.33 -2.69
C GLN A 100 -41.25 -9.25 -1.86
N VAL A 101 -40.51 -8.23 -1.42
CA VAL A 101 -41.06 -7.08 -0.68
C VAL A 101 -42.09 -6.33 -1.52
N GLU A 102 -41.83 -6.10 -2.80
CA GLU A 102 -42.79 -5.42 -3.68
C GLU A 102 -44.09 -6.24 -3.84
N CYS A 103 -43.98 -7.56 -4.02
CA CYS A 103 -45.14 -8.45 -4.08
C CYS A 103 -45.98 -8.40 -2.79
N LEU A 104 -45.34 -8.48 -1.63
CA LEU A 104 -46.03 -8.42 -0.33
C LEU A 104 -46.72 -7.07 -0.12
N LEU A 105 -46.08 -5.96 -0.47
CA LEU A 105 -46.68 -4.64 -0.38
C LEU A 105 -47.92 -4.52 -1.28
N ARG A 106 -47.84 -5.03 -2.52
CA ARG A 106 -49.00 -5.07 -3.44
C ARG A 106 -50.16 -5.92 -2.89
N GLN A 107 -49.86 -7.04 -2.25
CA GLN A 107 -50.87 -7.90 -1.62
C GLN A 107 -51.49 -7.26 -0.36
N SER A 108 -50.76 -6.42 0.35
CA SER A 108 -51.26 -5.74 1.56
C SER A 108 -52.13 -4.50 1.28
N LEU A 109 -52.10 -3.99 0.06
CA LEU A 109 -52.80 -2.77 -0.38
C LEU A 109 -54.09 -3.07 -1.19
N GLY A 110 -54.37 -4.34 -1.49
CA GLY A 110 -55.62 -4.81 -2.13
C GLY A 110 -56.52 -5.50 -1.12
#